data_AF-A0A0F4IXM9-F1
#
_entry.id   AF-A0A0F4IXM9-F1
#
_cell.length_a   1.000
_cell.length_b   1.000
_cell.length_c   1.000
_cell.angle_alpha   90.00
_cell.angle_beta   90.00
_cell.angle_gamma   90.00
#
_symmetry.space_group_name_H-M   'P 1'
#
loop_
_entity.id
_entity.type
_entity.pdbx_description
1 polymer ?
#
loop_
_entity_poly.entity_id
_entity_poly.type
_entity_poly.pdbx_seq_one_letter_code
_entity_poly.pdbx_strand_id
1 'polypeptide(L)'
;MDGLKWTGTDPNWFDTHPGKTARGFCGTCGSHLAARDHGNDMAIGILATALDHHHRPRPGPHQPEPARRSRPLAHGHRLSRLGGGEYR
;
A
#
# COMPACT_ATOMS: atom_id res chain seq x y z
N MET A 1 -4.65 13.64 24.41
CA MET A 1 -4.84 13.28 23.00
C MET A 1 -4.34 11.87 22.82
N ASP A 2 -5.21 10.96 22.41
CA ASP A 2 -4.87 9.59 22.02
C ASP A 2 -4.31 9.64 20.59
N GLY A 3 -3.02 9.96 20.50
CA GLY A 3 -2.27 10.03 19.23
C GLY A 3 -1.36 8.82 19.03
N LEU A 4 -0.50 8.91 18.02
CA LEU A 4 0.59 7.95 17.83
C LEU A 4 1.63 8.11 18.96
N LYS A 5 1.99 7.00 19.61
CA LYS A 5 3.05 6.94 20.62
C LYS A 5 4.03 5.82 20.31
N TRP A 6 5.32 6.13 20.35
CA TRP A 6 6.37 5.11 20.28
C TRP A 6 6.39 4.26 21.54
N THR A 7 6.32 2.95 21.39
CA THR A 7 6.51 1.99 22.47
C THR A 7 7.99 1.68 22.58
N GLY A 8 8.67 2.27 23.57
CA GLY A 8 10.11 2.16 23.74
C GLY A 8 10.85 3.42 23.28
N THR A 9 11.99 3.25 22.63
CA THR A 9 12.82 4.35 22.15
C THR A 9 12.30 4.89 20.82
N ASP A 10 12.32 6.21 20.67
CA ASP A 10 12.02 6.88 19.41
C ASP A 10 12.97 6.43 18.27
N PRO A 11 12.52 6.49 17.01
CA PRO A 11 13.39 6.26 15.87
C PRO A 11 14.56 7.26 15.83
N ASN A 12 15.70 6.81 15.30
CA ASN A 12 16.78 7.72 14.93
C ASN A 12 16.35 8.51 13.68
N TRP A 13 16.20 9.82 13.83
CA TRP A 13 15.74 10.71 12.76
C TRP A 13 16.91 11.29 11.97
N PHE A 14 16.79 11.27 10.65
CA PHE A 14 17.73 11.89 9.73
C PHE A 14 16.99 12.80 8.77
N ASP A 15 17.42 14.05 8.67
CA ASP A 15 16.87 15.00 7.71
C ASP A 15 17.26 14.60 6.29
N THR A 16 16.28 14.14 5.52
CA THR A 16 16.48 13.85 4.09
C THR A 16 16.26 15.10 3.24
N HIS A 17 15.48 16.06 3.72
CA HIS A 17 15.42 17.42 3.19
C HIS A 17 15.43 18.38 4.38
N PRO A 18 16.54 19.12 4.61
CA PRO A 18 16.69 19.99 5.77
C PRO A 18 15.51 20.95 5.96
N GLY A 19 14.90 20.91 7.14
CA GLY A 19 13.76 21.76 7.50
C GLY A 19 12.46 21.46 6.77
N LYS A 20 12.37 20.38 5.97
CA LYS A 20 11.13 19.93 5.33
C LYS A 20 10.72 18.51 5.69
N THR A 21 11.63 17.54 5.62
CA THR A 21 11.27 16.13 5.88
C THR A 21 12.43 15.33 6.46
N ALA A 22 12.10 14.44 7.39
CA ALA A 22 13.03 13.52 8.03
C ALA A 22 12.53 12.08 7.95
N ARG A 23 13.47 11.13 7.87
CA ARG A 23 13.19 9.69 7.92
C ARG A 23 13.69 9.10 9.23
N GLY A 24 12.86 8.27 9.85
CA GLY A 24 13.11 7.61 11.13
C GLY A 24 13.49 6.14 10.93
N PHE A 25 14.61 5.74 11.52
CA PHE A 25 15.14 4.37 11.42
C PHE A 25 15.27 3.73 12.80
N CYS A 26 15.16 2.40 12.87
CA CYS A 26 15.45 1.64 14.08
C CYS A 26 16.93 1.78 14.45
N GLY A 27 17.23 2.20 15.67
CA GLY A 27 18.62 2.30 16.14
C GLY A 27 19.35 0.98 16.31
N THR A 28 18.63 -0.15 16.34
CA THR A 28 19.21 -1.49 16.53
C THR A 28 19.51 -2.19 15.21
N CYS A 29 18.53 -2.26 14.29
CA CYS A 29 18.65 -3.01 13.04
C CYS A 29 18.76 -2.13 11.79
N GLY A 30 18.57 -0.81 11.91
CA GLY A 30 18.63 0.12 10.78
C GLY A 30 17.43 0.08 9.85
N SER A 31 16.36 -0.67 10.15
CA SER A 31 15.15 -0.69 9.33
C SER A 31 14.47 0.68 9.29
N HIS A 32 13.94 1.05 8.11
CA HIS A 32 13.15 2.28 7.95
C HIS A 32 11.75 2.08 8.56
N LEU A 33 11.36 2.97 9.48
CA LEU A 33 10.10 2.86 10.22
C LEU A 33 9.08 3.93 9.82
N ALA A 34 9.53 5.16 9.64
CA ALA A 34 8.64 6.31 9.48
C ALA A 34 9.26 7.46 8.70
N ALA A 35 8.40 8.38 8.26
CA ALA A 35 8.78 9.70 7.79
C ALA A 35 7.98 10.75 8.59
N ARG A 36 8.59 11.90 8.83
CA ARG A 36 7.91 13.06 9.42
C ARG A 36 8.22 14.30 8.61
N ASP A 37 7.22 15.14 8.43
CA ASP A 37 7.42 16.46 7.84
C ASP A 37 7.56 17.51 8.93
N HIS A 38 8.40 18.50 8.66
CA HIS A 38 8.62 19.64 9.54
C HIS A 38 7.65 20.77 9.18
N GLY A 39 7.21 21.52 10.18
CA GLY A 39 6.31 22.65 10.01
C GLY A 39 5.15 22.63 11.00
N ASN A 40 4.14 23.45 10.73
CA ASN A 40 2.97 23.54 11.60
C ASN A 40 2.01 22.34 11.43
N ASP A 41 1.93 21.78 10.22
CA ASP A 41 1.12 20.61 9.93
C ASP A 41 1.98 19.34 10.06
N MET A 42 2.32 19.00 11.31
CA MET A 42 3.15 17.84 11.63
C MET A 42 2.46 16.54 11.19
N ALA A 43 2.82 16.05 10.00
CA ALA A 43 2.39 14.75 9.49
C ALA A 43 3.48 13.70 9.76
N ILE A 44 3.05 12.54 10.26
CA ILE A 44 3.91 11.35 10.40
C ILE A 44 3.33 10.24 9.53
N GLY A 45 4.14 9.76 8.59
CA GLY A 45 3.85 8.55 7.82
C GLY A 45 4.58 7.36 8.44
N ILE A 46 3.85 6.29 8.75
CA ILE A 46 4.42 5.02 9.22
C ILE A 46 4.46 4.03 8.08
N LEU A 47 5.59 3.34 7.91
CA LEU A 47 5.66 2.24 6.97
C LEU A 47 4.74 1.14 7.48
N ALA A 48 3.66 0.84 6.76
CA ALA A 48 2.68 -0.15 7.19
C ALA A 48 3.33 -1.48 7.55
N THR A 49 4.39 -1.86 6.84
CA THR A 49 5.10 -3.10 7.08
C THR A 49 5.92 -3.15 8.37
N ALA A 50 6.17 -1.99 8.99
CA ALA A 50 6.82 -1.89 10.28
C ALA A 50 5.83 -2.04 11.46
N LEU A 51 4.52 -2.08 11.20
CA LEU A 51 3.50 -2.29 12.23
C LEU A 51 3.25 -3.78 12.46
N ASP A 52 3.06 -4.14 13.73
CA ASP A 52 2.58 -5.48 14.07
C ASP A 52 1.20 -5.73 13.47
N HIS A 53 0.97 -6.98 13.05
CA HIS A 53 -0.31 -7.43 12.48
C HIS A 53 -0.78 -6.70 11.21
N HIS A 54 0.08 -5.97 10.50
CA HIS A 54 -0.32 -5.19 9.31
C HIS A 54 -0.89 -5.99 8.13
N HIS A 55 -0.79 -7.31 8.15
CA HIS A 55 -1.03 -8.21 7.02
C HIS A 55 -1.83 -9.46 7.41
N ARG A 56 -2.51 -9.44 8.57
CA ARG A 56 -3.52 -10.46 8.87
C ARG A 56 -4.84 -9.82 9.24
N PRO A 57 -5.84 -9.82 8.34
CA PRO A 57 -7.21 -9.96 8.83
C PRO A 57 -7.20 -11.21 9.71
N ARG A 58 -7.73 -11.12 10.93
CA ARG A 58 -8.11 -12.35 11.65
C ARG A 58 -8.97 -13.16 10.67
N PRO A 59 -8.70 -14.47 10.45
CA PRO A 59 -9.61 -15.26 9.66
C PRO A 59 -10.98 -15.17 10.32
N GLY A 60 -11.89 -14.44 9.67
CA GLY A 60 -13.30 -14.55 9.98
C GLY A 60 -13.76 -15.97 9.68
N PRO A 61 -14.95 -16.40 10.16
CA PRO A 61 -15.52 -17.65 9.70
C PRO A 61 -15.47 -17.67 8.17
N HIS A 62 -14.96 -18.77 7.60
CA HIS A 62 -14.79 -18.98 6.17
C HIS A 62 -16.09 -18.57 5.46
N GLN A 63 -16.12 -17.38 4.85
CA GLN A 63 -17.23 -17.00 3.98
C GLN A 63 -17.05 -17.90 2.74
N PRO A 64 -17.98 -18.82 2.43
CA PRO A 64 -17.89 -19.57 1.20
C PRO A 64 -17.83 -18.59 0.04
N GLU A 65 -16.93 -18.85 -0.91
CA GLU A 65 -16.84 -18.09 -2.15
C GLU A 65 -18.25 -17.95 -2.74
N PRO A 66 -18.75 -16.74 -3.03
CA PRO A 66 -20.06 -16.60 -3.65
C PRO A 66 -19.99 -17.33 -4.98
N ALA A 67 -20.84 -18.34 -5.13
CA ALA A 67 -20.90 -19.19 -6.31
C ALA A 67 -20.80 -18.31 -7.56
N ARG A 68 -19.72 -18.50 -8.32
CA ARG A 68 -19.44 -17.80 -9.57
C ARG A 68 -20.67 -17.97 -10.46
N ARG A 69 -21.53 -16.94 -10.53
CA ARG A 69 -22.69 -16.99 -11.44
C ARG A 69 -22.12 -17.17 -12.85
N SER A 70 -22.41 -18.32 -13.45
CA SER A 70 -22.12 -18.60 -14.84
C SER A 70 -22.73 -17.48 -15.66
N ARG A 71 -21.91 -16.62 -16.27
CA ARG A 71 -22.39 -15.70 -17.30
C ARG A 71 -22.93 -16.59 -18.44
N PRO A 72 -24.17 -16.40 -18.91
CA PRO A 72 -24.61 -17.09 -20.11
C PRO A 72 -23.67 -16.69 -21.26
N LEU A 73 -23.21 -17.68 -22.03
CA LEU A 73 -22.47 -17.47 -23.26
C LEU A 73 -23.32 -16.58 -24.18
N ALA A 74 -22.94 -15.31 -24.31
CA ALA A 74 -23.47 -14.45 -25.35
C ALA A 74 -23.16 -15.10 -26.69
N HIS A 75 -24.20 -15.30 -27.50
CA HIS A 75 -24.12 -15.83 -28.86
C HIS A 75 -23.01 -15.12 -29.64
N GLY A 76 -22.20 -15.93 -30.31
CA GLY A 76 -21.00 -15.48 -31.00
C GLY A 76 -21.31 -14.47 -32.10
N HIS A 77 -20.71 -13.29 -32.00
CA HIS A 77 -20.50 -12.44 -33.15
C HIS A 77 -19.20 -12.88 -33.83
N ARG A 78 -19.37 -13.60 -34.93
CA ARG A 78 -18.34 -13.93 -35.91
C ARG A 78 -17.74 -12.64 -36.45
N LEU A 79 -16.50 -12.33 -36.08
CA LEU A 79 -15.71 -11.27 -36.72
C LEU A 79 -15.31 -11.77 -38.11
N SER A 80 -15.98 -11.26 -39.14
CA SER A 80 -15.57 -11.42 -40.53
C SER A 80 -14.37 -10.50 -40.80
N ARG A 81 -13.28 -11.09 -41.29
CA ARG A 81 -12.08 -10.39 -41.77
C ARG A 81 -12.48 -9.59 -43.03
N LEU A 82 -12.59 -8.26 -42.92
CA LEU A 82 -12.64 -7.39 -44.10
C LEU A 82 -11.23 -7.36 -44.70
N GLY A 83 -11.12 -7.79 -45.94
CA GLY A 83 -9.87 -7.82 -46.68
C GLY A 83 -9.46 -6.46 -47.25
N GLY A 84 -8.22 -6.41 -47.72
CA GLY A 84 -7.78 -5.54 -48.82
C GLY A 84 -7.21 -4.18 -48.41
N GLY A 85 -5.89 -4.09 -48.39
CA GLY A 85 -5.15 -2.83 -48.30
C GLY A 85 -3.66 -3.07 -48.56
N GLU A 86 -3.29 -3.20 -49.83
CA GLU A 86 -1.90 -3.12 -50.28
C GLU A 86 -1.33 -1.76 -49.91
N TYR A 87 -0.16 -1.74 -49.27
CA TYR A 87 0.71 -0.57 -49.25
C TYR A 87 2.06 -0.99 -49.81
N ARG A 88 2.42 -0.33 -50.91
CA ARG A 88 3.74 -0.34 -51.56
C ARG A 88 4.81 0.21 -50.63
#